data_AF-M6W559-F1
#
_entry.id   AF-M6W559-F1
#
_cell.length_a   1.000
_cell.length_b   1.000
_cell.length_c   1.000
_cell.angle_alpha   90.00
_cell.angle_beta   90.00
_cell.angle_gamma   90.00
#
_symmetry.space_group_name_H-M   'P 1'
#
loop_
_entity.id
_entity.type
_entity.pdbx_description
1 polymer ?
#
loop_
_entity_poly.entity_id
_entity_poly.type
_entity_poly.pdbx_seq_one_letter_code
_entity_poly.pdbx_strand_id
1 'polypeptide(L)'
;MSDDSFITFRVVDNFLNGFGLRWNPWERVQVYTHPLWLFLLVPTQWIVQDISASAYILSYACGILFLSVYCLTLLKFRYGLGLIFISLLTFFSSRIFIDYNTSGLENPLSFLLLLLFEIKFYSLYLNGKPNNTTADSFEIGLLAGLLLLTRLDLILFLVVPSFILLAKIFRDQRIQFLKYSFLGIFVWLLYLGFSLVYFGSPFPNTFYAKTNVLPSFPEQISVGWDYLRISLKWDPIALLFSECISFG
;
A
#
# COMPACT_ATOMS: atom_id res chain seq x y z
N MET A 1 13.64 -7.70 -11.62
CA MET A 1 14.04 -6.85 -10.48
C MET A 1 14.20 -5.42 -10.97
N SER A 2 13.74 -4.46 -10.20
CA SER A 2 13.90 -3.03 -10.52
C SER A 2 15.15 -2.48 -9.83
N ASP A 3 15.76 -1.42 -10.38
CA ASP A 3 16.95 -0.83 -9.78
C ASP A 3 16.68 -0.29 -8.36
N ASP A 4 15.45 0.18 -8.11
CA ASP A 4 15.01 0.67 -6.81
C ASP A 4 15.00 -0.43 -5.72
N SER A 5 14.82 -1.71 -6.09
CA SER A 5 14.80 -2.80 -5.09
C SER A 5 16.17 -3.02 -4.46
N PHE A 6 17.27 -2.74 -5.19
CA PHE A 6 18.62 -2.86 -4.65
C PHE A 6 18.88 -1.90 -3.49
N ILE A 7 18.18 -0.76 -3.45
CA ILE A 7 18.26 0.20 -2.35
C ILE A 7 17.87 -0.47 -1.03
N THR A 8 16.74 -1.17 -1.04
CA THR A 8 16.22 -1.86 0.13
C THR A 8 17.07 -3.08 0.49
N PHE A 9 17.57 -3.81 -0.51
CA PHE A 9 18.40 -5.00 -0.31
C PHE A 9 19.67 -4.73 0.48
N ARG A 10 20.41 -3.68 0.13
CA ARG A 10 21.62 -3.31 0.89
C ARG A 10 21.31 -2.87 2.31
N VAL A 11 20.18 -2.20 2.54
CA VAL A 11 19.77 -1.81 3.90
C VAL A 11 19.43 -3.04 4.73
N VAL A 12 18.75 -4.02 4.14
CA VAL A 12 18.47 -5.31 4.78
C VAL A 12 19.78 -6.04 5.10
N ASP A 13 20.71 -6.11 4.17
CA ASP A 13 22.02 -6.74 4.37
C ASP A 13 22.83 -6.05 5.47
N ASN A 14 22.90 -4.72 5.46
CA ASN A 14 23.54 -3.94 6.51
C ASN A 14 22.90 -4.17 7.89
N PHE A 15 21.57 -4.28 7.94
CA PHE A 15 20.86 -4.56 9.18
C PHE A 15 21.19 -5.95 9.73
N LEU A 16 21.20 -6.97 8.87
CA LEU A 16 21.53 -8.35 9.24
C LEU A 16 23.01 -8.51 9.66
N ASN A 17 23.91 -7.72 9.09
CA ASN A 17 25.33 -7.68 9.47
C ASN A 17 25.62 -6.78 10.69
N GLY A 18 24.60 -6.17 11.32
CA GLY A 18 24.75 -5.38 12.55
C GLY A 18 25.13 -3.91 12.36
N PHE A 19 25.15 -3.39 11.13
CA PHE A 19 25.37 -1.97 10.83
C PHE A 19 24.11 -1.11 11.05
N GLY A 20 22.97 -1.75 11.30
CA GLY A 20 21.66 -1.12 11.50
C GLY A 20 20.95 -0.79 10.19
N LEU A 21 19.78 -0.15 10.29
CA LEU A 21 18.94 0.24 9.15
C LEU A 21 19.56 1.41 8.37
N ARG A 22 20.67 1.19 7.67
CA ARG A 22 21.42 2.24 6.98
C ARG A 22 21.84 1.77 5.59
N TRP A 23 21.98 2.70 4.66
CA TRP A 23 22.55 2.41 3.34
C TRP A 23 24.09 2.43 3.36
N ASN A 24 24.66 3.50 3.93
CA ASN A 24 26.08 3.62 4.24
C ASN A 24 26.30 3.44 5.74
N PRO A 25 27.23 2.59 6.21
CA PRO A 25 27.43 2.34 7.65
C PRO A 25 27.71 3.61 8.48
N TRP A 26 28.38 4.58 7.85
CA TRP A 26 28.79 5.85 8.45
C TRP A 26 27.68 6.90 8.51
N GLU A 27 26.59 6.73 7.76
CA GLU A 27 25.51 7.72 7.65
C GLU A 27 24.17 7.15 8.12
N ARG A 28 23.48 7.87 8.99
CA ARG A 28 22.15 7.50 9.50
C ARG A 28 21.08 8.19 8.67
N VAL A 29 20.89 7.72 7.44
CA VAL A 29 19.91 8.29 6.51
C VAL A 29 18.88 7.25 6.11
N GLN A 30 17.61 7.65 6.19
CA GLN A 30 16.50 6.85 5.65
C GLN A 30 16.45 7.00 4.13
N VAL A 31 16.79 5.93 3.43
CA VAL A 31 16.82 5.89 1.94
C VAL A 31 15.60 5.16 1.36
N TYR A 32 15.00 4.25 2.13
CA TYR A 32 13.86 3.44 1.71
C TYR A 32 12.52 4.17 1.96
N THR A 33 11.53 3.88 1.12
CA THR A 33 10.19 4.50 1.15
C THR A 33 9.08 3.58 1.64
N HIS A 34 9.36 2.29 1.81
CA HIS A 34 8.41 1.24 2.20
C HIS A 34 8.85 0.47 3.45
N PRO A 35 8.83 1.11 4.64
CA PRO A 35 9.24 0.49 5.91
C PRO A 35 8.65 -0.89 6.19
N LEU A 36 7.35 -1.09 5.93
CA LEU A 36 6.70 -2.37 6.21
C LEU A 36 7.31 -3.51 5.37
N TRP A 37 7.58 -3.24 4.09
CA TRP A 37 8.19 -4.20 3.19
C TRP A 37 9.63 -4.54 3.63
N LEU A 38 10.41 -3.54 4.06
CA LEU A 38 11.73 -3.77 4.63
C LEU A 38 11.68 -4.72 5.82
N PHE A 39 10.78 -4.46 6.78
CA PHE A 39 10.66 -5.30 7.98
C PHE A 39 10.17 -6.72 7.69
N LEU A 40 9.44 -6.94 6.60
CA LEU A 40 9.08 -8.27 6.13
C LEU A 40 10.23 -8.99 5.39
N LEU A 41 11.06 -8.23 4.66
CA LEU A 41 12.23 -8.75 3.96
C LEU A 41 13.34 -9.20 4.92
N VAL A 42 13.56 -8.51 6.03
CA VAL A 42 14.60 -8.87 7.02
C VAL A 42 14.51 -10.33 7.49
N PRO A 43 13.38 -10.82 8.04
CA PRO A 43 13.28 -12.19 8.50
C PRO A 43 13.27 -13.20 7.35
N THR A 44 12.69 -12.86 6.19
CA THR A 44 12.73 -13.76 5.02
C THR A 44 14.14 -13.90 4.46
N GLN A 45 14.94 -12.82 4.45
CA GLN A 45 16.33 -12.88 4.04
C GLN A 45 17.20 -13.63 5.04
N TRP A 46 16.94 -13.49 6.33
CA TRP A 46 17.64 -14.25 7.36
C TRP A 46 17.47 -15.77 7.19
N ILE A 47 16.30 -16.22 6.71
CA ILE A 47 15.99 -17.64 6.47
C ILE A 47 16.53 -18.13 5.12
N VAL A 48 16.23 -17.41 4.03
CA VAL A 48 16.50 -17.87 2.66
C VAL A 48 17.95 -17.62 2.26
N GLN A 49 18.60 -16.61 2.84
CA GLN A 49 19.99 -16.21 2.59
C GLN A 49 20.30 -15.79 1.15
N ASP A 50 19.28 -15.64 0.31
CA ASP A 50 19.35 -15.07 -1.04
C ASP A 50 18.30 -13.96 -1.16
N ILE A 51 18.79 -12.71 -1.28
CA ILE A 51 17.94 -11.52 -1.24
C ILE A 51 16.98 -11.45 -2.42
N SER A 52 17.39 -12.00 -3.56
CA SER A 52 16.55 -12.02 -4.75
C SER A 52 15.42 -13.02 -4.58
N ALA A 53 15.76 -14.22 -4.10
CA ALA A 53 14.78 -15.24 -3.78
C ALA A 53 13.80 -14.77 -2.69
N SER A 54 14.28 -14.14 -1.62
CA SER A 54 13.42 -13.58 -0.56
C SER A 54 12.42 -12.56 -1.10
N ALA A 55 12.87 -11.63 -1.94
CA ALA A 55 12.00 -10.62 -2.54
C ALA A 55 10.94 -11.25 -3.45
N TYR A 56 11.30 -12.23 -4.27
CA TYR A 56 10.35 -12.95 -5.12
C TYR A 56 9.37 -13.80 -4.32
N ILE A 57 9.85 -14.57 -3.34
CA ILE A 57 9.00 -15.40 -2.47
C ILE A 57 7.96 -14.52 -1.77
N LEU A 58 8.38 -13.40 -1.19
CA LEU A 58 7.49 -12.48 -0.49
C LEU A 58 6.46 -11.85 -1.46
N SER A 59 6.91 -11.45 -2.65
CA SER A 59 6.06 -10.87 -3.70
C SER A 59 5.00 -11.87 -4.17
N TYR A 60 5.40 -13.10 -4.49
CA TYR A 60 4.49 -14.16 -4.92
C TYR A 60 3.54 -14.59 -3.80
N ALA A 61 4.02 -14.69 -2.56
CA ALA A 61 3.16 -15.00 -1.42
C ALA A 61 2.07 -13.94 -1.24
N CYS A 62 2.42 -12.65 -1.31
CA CYS A 62 1.45 -11.56 -1.25
C CYS A 62 0.48 -11.59 -2.45
N GLY A 63 0.98 -11.85 -3.66
CA GLY A 63 0.14 -11.95 -4.87
C GLY A 63 -0.86 -13.11 -4.81
N ILE A 64 -0.44 -14.30 -4.35
CA ILE A 64 -1.32 -15.46 -4.16
C ILE A 64 -2.37 -15.17 -3.08
N LEU A 65 -1.96 -14.55 -1.97
CA LEU A 65 -2.89 -14.14 -0.92
C LEU A 65 -3.91 -13.12 -1.43
N PHE A 66 -3.48 -12.14 -2.22
CA PHE A 66 -4.37 -11.18 -2.86
C PHE A 66 -5.41 -11.87 -3.73
N LEU A 67 -4.97 -12.75 -4.63
CA LEU A 67 -5.86 -13.49 -5.52
C LEU A 67 -6.84 -14.39 -4.76
N SER A 68 -6.37 -15.07 -3.71
CA SER A 68 -7.24 -15.94 -2.91
C SER A 68 -8.32 -15.15 -2.17
N VAL A 69 -7.95 -14.04 -1.51
CA VAL A 69 -8.90 -13.13 -0.84
C VAL A 69 -9.88 -12.52 -1.85
N TYR A 70 -9.39 -12.10 -3.01
CA TYR A 70 -10.22 -11.54 -4.07
C TYR A 70 -11.27 -12.54 -4.57
N CYS A 71 -10.85 -13.76 -4.91
CA CYS A 71 -11.74 -14.85 -5.32
C CYS A 71 -12.78 -15.19 -4.25
N LEU A 72 -12.36 -15.32 -2.98
CA LEU A 72 -13.29 -15.60 -1.87
C LEU A 72 -14.32 -14.50 -1.67
N THR A 73 -13.91 -13.25 -1.84
CA THR A 73 -14.80 -12.08 -1.73
C THR A 73 -15.86 -12.11 -2.82
N LEU A 74 -15.46 -12.38 -4.06
CA LEU A 74 -16.40 -12.47 -5.19
C LEU A 74 -17.40 -13.62 -5.02
N LEU A 75 -16.94 -14.79 -4.56
CA LEU A 75 -17.81 -15.93 -4.26
C LEU A 75 -18.83 -15.60 -3.16
N LYS A 76 -18.44 -14.79 -2.16
CA LYS A 76 -19.32 -14.35 -1.08
C LYS A 76 -20.41 -13.37 -1.55
N PHE A 77 -20.11 -12.50 -2.51
CA PHE A 77 -21.04 -11.48 -2.98
C PHE A 77 -22.04 -11.95 -4.06
N ARG A 78 -22.14 -13.27 -4.34
CA ARG A 78 -23.09 -13.86 -5.30
C ARG A 78 -23.04 -13.24 -6.71
N TYR A 79 -21.93 -12.66 -7.12
CA TYR A 79 -21.71 -12.34 -8.53
C TYR A 79 -21.38 -13.66 -9.27
N GLY A 80 -22.06 -13.92 -10.39
CA GLY A 80 -21.92 -15.19 -11.12
C GLY A 80 -20.48 -15.47 -11.56
N LEU A 81 -20.11 -16.75 -11.72
CA LEU A 81 -18.76 -17.21 -12.08
C LEU A 81 -18.17 -16.50 -13.32
N GLY A 82 -19.02 -16.04 -14.25
CA GLY A 82 -18.59 -15.26 -15.42
C GLY A 82 -17.99 -13.88 -15.09
N LEU A 83 -18.52 -13.17 -14.09
CA LEU A 83 -17.98 -11.87 -13.66
C LEU A 83 -16.65 -12.03 -12.93
N ILE A 84 -16.49 -13.14 -12.19
CA ILE A 84 -15.22 -13.50 -11.54
C ILE A 84 -14.14 -13.74 -12.59
N PHE A 85 -14.46 -14.54 -13.61
CA PHE A 85 -13.54 -14.86 -14.70
C PHE A 85 -13.15 -13.61 -15.51
N ILE A 86 -14.10 -12.73 -15.81
CA ILE A 86 -13.85 -11.45 -16.48
C ILE A 86 -12.98 -10.55 -15.59
N SER A 87 -13.29 -10.41 -14.30
CA SER A 87 -12.50 -9.56 -13.39
C SER A 87 -11.06 -10.05 -13.22
N LEU A 88 -10.84 -11.37 -13.15
CA LEU A 88 -9.52 -11.99 -13.13
C LEU A 88 -8.78 -11.78 -14.46
N LEU A 89 -9.43 -12.01 -15.60
CA LEU A 89 -8.86 -11.74 -16.92
C LEU A 89 -8.48 -10.27 -17.09
N THR A 90 -9.30 -9.35 -16.58
CA THR A 90 -9.05 -7.91 -16.60
C THR A 90 -7.87 -7.53 -15.71
N PHE A 91 -7.79 -8.08 -14.50
CA PHE A 91 -6.69 -7.77 -13.56
C PHE A 91 -5.35 -8.33 -14.05
N PHE A 92 -5.35 -9.57 -14.56
CA PHE A 92 -4.17 -10.21 -15.15
C PHE A 92 -3.80 -9.64 -16.53
N SER A 93 -4.73 -9.04 -17.27
CA SER A 93 -4.41 -8.40 -18.56
C SER A 93 -3.79 -7.02 -18.42
N SER A 94 -3.88 -6.36 -17.26
CA SER A 94 -3.14 -5.11 -17.06
C SER A 94 -1.64 -5.43 -16.96
N ARG A 95 -0.86 -4.95 -17.93
CA ARG A 95 0.62 -5.08 -17.91
C ARG A 95 1.19 -4.56 -16.59
N ILE A 96 0.56 -3.53 -16.05
CA ILE A 96 0.83 -2.94 -14.75
C ILE A 96 0.86 -4.01 -13.64
N PHE A 97 -0.15 -4.87 -13.51
CA PHE A 97 -0.17 -5.84 -12.41
C PHE A 97 0.94 -6.90 -12.53
N ILE A 98 1.21 -7.40 -13.74
CA ILE A 98 2.25 -8.42 -13.97
C ILE A 98 3.66 -7.82 -13.80
N ASP A 99 3.90 -6.64 -14.37
CA ASP A 99 5.20 -5.96 -14.29
C ASP A 99 5.51 -5.53 -12.84
N TYR A 100 4.51 -5.10 -12.07
CA TYR A 100 4.71 -4.73 -10.66
C TYR A 100 4.82 -5.95 -9.73
N ASN A 101 4.14 -7.08 -9.99
CA ASN A 101 4.33 -8.31 -9.20
C ASN A 101 5.69 -8.98 -9.41
N THR A 102 6.27 -8.85 -10.60
CA THR A 102 7.59 -9.42 -10.93
C THR A 102 8.75 -8.50 -10.56
N SER A 103 8.48 -7.30 -10.05
CA SER A 103 9.51 -6.31 -9.71
C SER A 103 10.28 -6.60 -8.42
N GLY A 104 9.78 -7.47 -7.54
CA GLY A 104 10.38 -7.79 -6.23
C GLY A 104 10.19 -6.68 -5.18
N LEU A 105 9.21 -5.80 -5.39
CA LEU A 105 8.93 -4.61 -4.58
C LEU A 105 7.65 -4.75 -3.75
N GLU A 106 7.33 -3.70 -2.98
CA GLU A 106 6.20 -3.59 -2.05
C GLU A 106 4.80 -3.59 -2.69
N ASN A 107 4.70 -3.59 -4.01
CA ASN A 107 3.45 -3.40 -4.74
C ASN A 107 2.42 -4.52 -4.48
N PRO A 108 2.77 -5.82 -4.49
CA PRO A 108 1.82 -6.90 -4.18
C PRO A 108 1.24 -6.79 -2.77
N LEU A 109 2.07 -6.41 -1.81
CA LEU A 109 1.65 -6.16 -0.42
C LEU A 109 0.71 -4.95 -0.34
N SER A 110 1.00 -3.90 -1.10
CA SER A 110 0.17 -2.70 -1.16
C SER A 110 -1.24 -3.02 -1.70
N PHE A 111 -1.33 -3.82 -2.78
CA PHE A 111 -2.61 -4.27 -3.32
C PHE A 111 -3.39 -5.17 -2.37
N LEU A 112 -2.71 -6.10 -1.68
CA LEU A 112 -3.31 -6.94 -0.64
C LEU A 112 -3.93 -6.09 0.48
N LEU A 113 -3.17 -5.15 1.04
CA LEU A 113 -3.63 -4.32 2.15
C LEU A 113 -4.78 -3.40 1.73
N LEU A 114 -4.73 -2.86 0.50
CA LEU A 114 -5.78 -2.00 -0.03
C LEU A 114 -7.08 -2.79 -0.22
N LEU A 115 -7.00 -3.99 -0.80
CA LEU A 115 -8.16 -4.88 -0.93
C LEU A 115 -8.78 -5.22 0.43
N LEU A 116 -7.96 -5.57 1.43
CA LEU A 116 -8.44 -5.86 2.78
C LEU A 116 -9.13 -4.65 3.42
N PHE A 117 -8.56 -3.45 3.23
CA PHE A 117 -9.15 -2.20 3.69
C PHE A 117 -10.51 -1.93 3.03
N GLU A 118 -10.62 -2.08 1.71
CA GLU A 118 -11.87 -1.88 0.97
C GLU A 118 -12.95 -2.88 1.37
N ILE A 119 -12.62 -4.16 1.51
CA ILE A 119 -13.55 -5.19 1.98
C ILE A 119 -14.08 -4.84 3.37
N LYS A 120 -13.19 -4.40 4.28
CA LYS A 120 -13.57 -4.05 5.64
C LYS A 120 -14.43 -2.77 5.67
N PHE A 121 -14.05 -1.76 4.90
CA PHE A 121 -14.82 -0.52 4.73
C PHE A 121 -16.23 -0.82 4.22
N TYR A 122 -16.36 -1.63 3.16
CA TYR A 122 -17.64 -1.98 2.57
C TYR A 122 -18.52 -2.78 3.54
N SER A 123 -17.92 -3.72 4.28
CA SER A 123 -18.61 -4.49 5.33
C SER A 123 -19.21 -3.57 6.40
N LEU A 124 -18.46 -2.56 6.87
CA LEU A 124 -18.98 -1.60 7.86
C LEU A 124 -19.98 -0.60 7.28
N TYR A 125 -19.81 -0.23 6.01
CA TYR A 125 -20.73 0.66 5.32
C TYR A 125 -22.10 0.02 5.14
N LEU A 126 -22.15 -1.20 4.58
CA LEU A 126 -23.39 -1.93 4.31
C LEU A 126 -24.07 -2.47 5.56
N ASN A 127 -23.34 -3.16 6.45
CA ASN A 127 -23.97 -3.86 7.56
C ASN A 127 -24.49 -2.90 8.65
N GLY A 128 -24.04 -1.63 8.67
CA GLY A 128 -24.54 -0.55 9.53
C GLY A 128 -24.27 -0.73 11.04
N LYS A 129 -24.08 -1.96 11.50
CA LYS A 129 -23.71 -2.36 12.85
C LYS A 129 -22.43 -3.19 12.76
N PRO A 130 -21.31 -2.72 13.33
CA PRO A 130 -20.14 -3.57 13.51
C PRO A 130 -20.52 -4.77 14.36
N ASN A 131 -20.02 -5.96 14.01
CA ASN A 131 -20.22 -7.15 14.83
C ASN A 131 -19.53 -6.96 16.19
N ASN A 132 -18.37 -6.29 16.17
CA ASN A 132 -17.64 -5.89 17.36
C ASN A 132 -17.00 -4.52 17.13
N THR A 133 -17.63 -3.46 17.66
CA THR A 133 -17.25 -2.06 17.41
C THR A 133 -15.77 -1.76 17.70
N THR A 134 -15.17 -2.43 18.69
CA THR A 134 -13.79 -2.19 19.10
C THR A 134 -12.79 -2.84 18.14
N ALA A 135 -12.99 -4.12 17.81
CA ALA A 135 -12.13 -4.87 16.91
C ALA A 135 -12.19 -4.33 15.48
N ASP A 136 -13.40 -4.11 14.95
CA ASP A 136 -13.59 -3.61 13.59
C ASP A 136 -12.96 -2.22 13.38
N SER A 137 -13.04 -1.38 14.41
CA SER A 137 -12.48 -0.04 14.40
C SER A 137 -10.95 -0.04 14.48
N PHE A 138 -10.39 -0.89 15.33
CA PHE A 138 -8.94 -1.08 15.44
C PHE A 138 -8.37 -1.65 14.14
N GLU A 139 -9.02 -2.67 13.55
CA GLU A 139 -8.58 -3.29 12.30
C GLU A 139 -8.51 -2.28 11.14
N ILE A 140 -9.53 -1.43 10.95
CA ILE A 140 -9.48 -0.39 9.92
C ILE A 140 -8.34 0.60 10.17
N GLY A 141 -8.17 1.03 11.41
CA GLY A 141 -7.07 1.93 11.77
C GLY A 141 -5.69 1.29 11.53
N LEU A 142 -5.55 0.02 11.87
CA LEU A 142 -4.33 -0.75 11.67
C LEU A 142 -4.04 -0.95 10.19
N LEU A 143 -5.04 -1.32 9.38
CA LEU A 143 -4.89 -1.44 7.92
C LEU A 143 -4.48 -0.10 7.29
N ALA A 144 -5.08 1.01 7.71
CA ALA A 144 -4.69 2.34 7.26
C ALA A 144 -3.23 2.67 7.67
N GLY A 145 -2.84 2.37 8.91
CA GLY A 145 -1.47 2.54 9.38
C GLY A 145 -0.45 1.69 8.60
N LEU A 146 -0.77 0.42 8.32
CA LEU A 146 0.08 -0.46 7.52
C LEU A 146 0.20 0.01 6.08
N LEU A 147 -0.88 0.51 5.46
CA LEU A 147 -0.86 1.09 4.12
C LEU A 147 0.05 2.32 4.04
N LEU A 148 0.00 3.19 5.05
CA LEU A 148 0.90 4.35 5.12
C LEU A 148 2.37 3.95 5.34
N LEU A 149 2.62 2.78 5.95
CA LEU A 149 3.96 2.21 6.09
C LEU A 149 4.46 1.45 4.86
N THR A 150 3.58 1.07 3.94
CA THR A 150 4.02 0.52 2.64
C THR A 150 4.24 1.65 1.64
N ARG A 151 3.26 2.54 1.48
CA ARG A 151 3.33 3.64 0.51
C ARG A 151 2.51 4.83 0.99
N LEU A 152 3.17 5.98 1.20
CA LEU A 152 2.48 7.22 1.57
C LEU A 152 1.52 7.71 0.47
N ASP A 153 1.81 7.42 -0.80
CA ASP A 153 0.98 7.82 -1.95
C ASP A 153 -0.44 7.24 -1.87
N LEU A 154 -0.62 6.08 -1.21
CA LEU A 154 -1.91 5.42 -1.06
C LEU A 154 -2.86 6.17 -0.11
N ILE A 155 -2.39 7.22 0.55
CA ILE A 155 -3.24 8.09 1.37
C ILE A 155 -4.44 8.62 0.58
N LEU A 156 -4.28 8.89 -0.72
CA LEU A 156 -5.36 9.37 -1.60
C LEU A 156 -6.54 8.38 -1.65
N PHE A 157 -6.27 7.08 -1.65
CA PHE A 157 -7.29 6.03 -1.62
C PHE A 157 -7.93 5.88 -0.23
N LEU A 158 -7.26 6.35 0.84
CA LEU A 158 -7.78 6.32 2.20
C LEU A 158 -8.66 7.54 2.53
N VAL A 159 -8.45 8.70 1.90
CA VAL A 159 -9.14 9.95 2.25
C VAL A 159 -10.65 9.82 2.09
N VAL A 160 -11.13 9.39 0.93
CA VAL A 160 -12.57 9.35 0.62
C VAL A 160 -13.32 8.36 1.52
N PRO A 161 -12.88 7.08 1.66
CA PRO A 161 -13.52 6.13 2.58
C PRO A 161 -13.49 6.60 4.04
N SER A 162 -12.37 7.17 4.49
CA SER A 162 -12.25 7.67 5.86
C SER A 162 -13.21 8.84 6.12
N PHE A 163 -13.37 9.77 5.17
CA PHE A 163 -14.30 10.88 5.30
C PHE A 163 -15.77 10.39 5.40
N ILE A 164 -16.14 9.41 4.57
CA ILE A 164 -17.48 8.79 4.61
C ILE A 164 -17.74 8.12 5.96
N LEU A 165 -16.76 7.36 6.49
CA LEU A 165 -16.87 6.76 7.82
C LEU A 165 -17.00 7.82 8.91
N LEU A 166 -16.19 8.87 8.88
CA LEU A 166 -16.27 9.96 9.86
C LEU A 166 -17.65 10.60 9.86
N ALA A 167 -18.20 10.96 8.70
CA ALA A 167 -19.53 11.55 8.59
C ALA A 167 -20.62 10.65 9.21
N LYS A 168 -20.53 9.33 8.98
CA LYS A 168 -21.44 8.34 9.57
C LYS A 168 -21.26 8.22 11.09
N ILE A 169 -20.02 8.19 11.57
CA ILE A 169 -19.69 8.09 13.01
C ILE A 169 -20.17 9.32 13.78
N PHE A 170 -20.01 10.51 13.21
CA PHE A 170 -20.51 11.75 13.80
C PHE A 170 -22.04 11.76 13.87
N ARG A 171 -22.73 11.28 12.82
CA ARG A 171 -24.18 11.13 12.82
C ARG A 171 -24.65 10.14 13.89
N ASP A 172 -23.94 9.03 14.07
CA ASP A 172 -24.31 7.96 15.01
C ASP A 172 -23.71 8.15 16.43
N GLN A 173 -23.02 9.28 16.68
CA GLN A 173 -22.31 9.61 17.94
C GLN A 173 -21.35 8.51 18.46
N ARG A 174 -20.72 7.74 17.57
CA ARG A 174 -19.84 6.60 17.94
C ARG A 174 -18.40 7.02 18.21
N ILE A 175 -18.17 7.94 19.13
CA ILE A 175 -16.84 8.50 19.45
C ILE A 175 -15.83 7.40 19.84
N GLN A 176 -16.28 6.30 20.45
CA GLN A 176 -15.44 5.14 20.76
C GLN A 176 -14.75 4.56 19.52
N PHE A 177 -15.39 4.59 18.35
CA PHE A 177 -14.79 4.16 17.09
C PHE A 177 -13.59 5.03 16.70
N LEU A 178 -13.64 6.34 16.93
CA LEU A 178 -12.48 7.20 16.64
C LEU A 178 -11.28 6.83 17.53
N LYS A 179 -11.53 6.49 18.79
CA LYS A 179 -10.48 6.10 19.75
C LYS A 179 -9.73 4.84 19.30
N TYR A 180 -10.45 3.79 18.88
CA TYR A 180 -9.82 2.53 18.48
C TYR A 180 -9.17 2.61 17.09
N SER A 181 -9.77 3.35 16.15
CA SER A 181 -9.12 3.60 14.86
C SER A 181 -7.84 4.43 15.02
N PHE A 182 -7.82 5.42 15.92
CA PHE A 182 -6.60 6.14 16.26
C PHE A 182 -5.53 5.21 16.86
N LEU A 183 -5.94 4.27 17.71
CA LEU A 183 -5.04 3.26 18.29
C LEU A 183 -4.45 2.33 17.22
N GLY A 184 -5.18 2.04 16.14
CA GLY A 184 -4.66 1.29 15.00
C GLY A 184 -3.64 2.09 14.17
N ILE A 185 -3.95 3.35 13.85
CA ILE A 185 -3.05 4.27 13.12
C ILE A 185 -1.80 4.59 13.94
N PHE A 186 -1.86 4.43 15.27
CA PHE A 186 -0.72 4.62 16.16
C PHE A 186 0.52 3.83 15.75
N VAL A 187 0.38 2.68 15.08
CA VAL A 187 1.51 1.92 14.52
C VAL A 187 2.34 2.76 13.54
N TRP A 188 1.69 3.55 12.69
CA TRP A 188 2.37 4.46 11.77
C TRP A 188 3.03 5.62 12.52
N LEU A 189 2.37 6.18 13.54
CA LEU A 189 2.94 7.24 14.38
C LEU A 189 4.16 6.76 15.17
N LEU A 190 4.13 5.52 15.69
CA LEU A 190 5.27 4.90 16.37
C LEU A 190 6.47 4.79 15.44
N TYR A 191 6.25 4.39 14.19
CA TYR A 191 7.32 4.34 13.20
C TYR A 191 7.86 5.73 12.87
N LEU A 192 7.01 6.75 12.74
CA LEU A 192 7.47 8.13 12.55
C LEU A 192 8.31 8.63 13.74
N GLY A 193 7.89 8.32 14.96
CA GLY A 193 8.66 8.62 16.17
C GLY A 193 10.02 7.92 16.18
N PHE A 194 10.05 6.62 15.82
CA PHE A 194 11.29 5.89 15.61
C PHE A 194 12.16 6.55 14.53
N SER A 195 11.58 6.93 13.40
CA SER A 195 12.30 7.54 12.28
C SER A 195 12.94 8.86 12.69
N LEU A 196 12.21 9.70 13.42
CA LEU A 196 12.72 10.96 13.97
C LEU A 196 13.91 10.74 14.91
N VAL A 197 13.81 9.78 15.82
CA VAL A 197 14.87 9.51 16.80
C VAL A 197 16.08 8.83 16.16
N TYR A 198 15.87 7.91 15.21
CA TYR A 198 16.92 7.08 14.64
C TYR A 198 17.63 7.73 13.44
N PHE A 199 16.87 8.37 12.54
CA PHE A 199 17.38 9.01 11.31
C PHE A 199 17.48 10.53 11.41
N GLY A 200 16.83 11.15 12.39
CA GLY A 200 16.75 12.62 12.48
C GLY A 200 15.73 13.25 11.53
N SER A 201 15.00 12.45 10.74
CA SER A 201 13.94 12.90 9.84
C SER A 201 12.72 11.98 9.91
N PRO A 202 11.49 12.52 9.79
CA PRO A 202 10.27 11.70 9.78
C PRO A 202 10.03 11.03 8.43
N PHE A 203 10.54 11.64 7.36
CA PHE A 203 10.40 11.17 5.98
C PHE A 203 11.77 10.84 5.38
N PRO A 204 11.80 9.96 4.36
CA PRO A 204 13.02 9.60 3.66
C PRO A 204 13.69 10.82 3.03
N ASN A 205 15.02 10.87 3.03
CA ASN A 205 15.76 11.98 2.41
C ASN A 205 15.56 12.04 0.89
N THR A 206 15.17 10.93 0.26
CA THR A 206 14.77 10.88 -1.14
C THR A 206 13.52 11.72 -1.44
N PHE A 207 12.60 11.86 -0.47
CA PHE A 207 11.47 12.78 -0.58
C PHE A 207 11.95 14.23 -0.62
N TYR A 208 12.79 14.63 0.35
CA TYR A 208 13.33 15.99 0.42
C TYR A 208 14.19 16.38 -0.80
N ALA A 209 14.99 15.43 -1.31
CA ALA A 209 15.78 15.64 -2.50
C ALA A 209 14.91 15.89 -3.74
N LYS A 210 13.78 15.19 -3.87
CA LYS A 210 12.83 15.38 -4.98
C LYS A 210 12.05 16.68 -4.84
N THR A 211 11.69 17.11 -3.62
CA THR A 211 10.96 18.37 -3.42
C THR A 211 11.79 19.61 -3.70
N ASN A 212 13.12 19.55 -3.52
CA ASN A 212 14.02 20.67 -3.77
C ASN A 212 14.24 20.98 -5.25
N VAL A 213 13.86 20.07 -6.15
CA VAL A 213 14.06 20.19 -7.61
C VAL A 213 12.73 20.25 -8.36
N LEU A 214 11.62 20.51 -7.66
CA LEU A 214 10.30 20.51 -8.29
C LEU A 214 10.19 21.65 -9.31
N PRO A 215 9.81 21.33 -10.58
CA PRO A 215 9.49 22.34 -11.57
C PRO A 215 8.24 23.13 -11.17
N SER A 216 8.04 24.27 -11.80
CA SER A 216 6.94 25.17 -11.48
C SER A 216 5.58 24.47 -11.64
N PHE A 217 4.57 24.85 -10.83
CA PHE A 217 3.23 24.23 -10.85
C PHE A 217 2.62 24.05 -12.26
N PRO A 218 2.80 25.00 -13.22
CA PRO A 218 2.32 24.83 -14.60
C PRO A 218 3.00 23.68 -15.35
N GLU A 219 4.30 23.47 -15.15
CA GLU A 219 5.08 22.41 -15.81
C GLU A 219 4.70 21.02 -15.28
N GLN A 220 4.32 20.93 -14.00
CA GLN A 220 3.81 19.67 -13.44
C GLN A 220 2.48 19.25 -14.07
N ILE A 221 1.60 20.21 -14.36
CA ILE A 221 0.32 19.94 -15.02
C ILE A 221 0.54 19.47 -16.47
N SER A 222 1.46 20.09 -17.22
CA SER A 222 1.76 19.65 -18.59
C SER A 222 2.36 18.25 -18.62
N VAL A 223 3.31 17.96 -17.72
CA VAL A 223 3.90 16.61 -17.60
C VAL A 223 2.84 15.58 -17.21
N GLY A 224 1.92 15.91 -16.29
CA GLY A 224 0.81 15.05 -15.92
C GLY A 224 -0.12 14.72 -17.10
N TRP A 225 -0.42 15.71 -17.94
CA TRP A 225 -1.22 15.52 -19.16
C TRP A 225 -0.52 14.64 -20.19
N ASP A 226 0.79 14.82 -20.37
CA ASP A 226 1.57 13.96 -21.27
C ASP A 226 1.65 12.53 -20.75
N TYR A 227 1.78 12.33 -19.43
CA TYR A 227 1.69 11.00 -18.81
C TYR A 227 0.34 10.34 -19.04
N LEU A 228 -0.78 11.06 -18.85
CA LEU A 228 -2.12 10.53 -19.13
C LEU A 228 -2.29 10.15 -20.61
N ARG A 229 -1.80 10.99 -21.53
CA ARG A 229 -1.89 10.77 -22.97
C ARG A 229 -1.02 9.58 -23.42
N ILE A 230 0.14 9.39 -22.82
CA ILE A 230 0.99 8.21 -23.03
C ILE A 230 0.32 6.98 -22.43
N SER A 231 -0.19 7.05 -21.20
CA SER A 231 -0.88 5.93 -20.54
C SER A 231 -2.11 5.47 -21.34
N LEU A 232 -2.86 6.41 -21.94
CA LEU A 232 -3.96 6.13 -22.88
C LEU A 232 -3.53 5.35 -24.12
N LYS A 233 -2.31 5.59 -24.60
CA LYS A 233 -1.77 4.94 -25.81
C LYS A 233 -1.22 3.53 -25.52
N TRP A 234 -0.73 3.30 -24.30
CA TRP A 234 -0.10 2.04 -23.91
C TRP A 234 -1.05 1.09 -23.16
N ASP A 235 -2.08 1.58 -22.49
CA ASP A 235 -3.04 0.78 -21.73
C ASP A 235 -4.48 1.36 -21.78
N PRO A 236 -5.17 1.30 -22.93
CA PRO A 236 -6.53 1.84 -23.09
C PRO A 236 -7.59 1.13 -22.23
N ILE A 237 -7.28 -0.08 -21.76
CA ILE A 237 -8.16 -0.90 -20.92
C ILE A 237 -8.29 -0.28 -19.52
N ALA A 238 -7.25 0.35 -18.98
CA ALA A 238 -7.26 0.93 -17.63
C ALA A 238 -8.26 2.09 -17.46
N LEU A 239 -8.54 2.84 -18.53
CA LEU A 239 -9.42 4.01 -18.51
C LEU A 239 -10.90 3.69 -18.75
N LEU A 240 -11.20 2.67 -19.58
CA LEU A 240 -12.58 2.19 -19.79
C LEU A 240 -13.27 1.76 -18.48
N PHE A 241 -12.50 1.36 -17.47
CA PHE A 241 -13.05 0.98 -16.16
C PHE A 241 -13.30 2.16 -15.21
N SER A 242 -12.66 3.31 -15.40
CA SER A 242 -12.96 4.53 -14.60
C SER A 242 -14.35 5.09 -14.93
N GLU A 243 -14.80 4.93 -16.19
CA GLU A 243 -16.13 5.36 -16.63
C GLU A 243 -17.23 4.35 -16.25
N CYS A 244 -16.93 3.05 -16.17
CA CYS A 244 -17.91 2.04 -15.75
C CYS A 244 -18.34 2.12 -14.27
N ILE A 245 -17.57 2.77 -13.41
CA ILE A 245 -17.96 2.98 -11.99
C ILE A 245 -18.86 4.23 -11.83
N SER A 246 -18.97 5.09 -12.85
CA SER A 246 -19.87 6.25 -12.85
C SER A 246 -21.31 5.92 -13.28
N PHE A 247 -21.56 4.70 -13.79
CA PHE A 247 -22.89 4.25 -14.21
C PHE A 247 -23.11 2.78 -13.80
N GLY A 248 -23.45 2.57 -12.54
CA GLY A 248 -23.86 1.28 -11.99
C GLY A 248 -24.66 1.45 -10.71
#